data_AF-A0A852DN44-F1
#
_entry.id   AF-A0A852DN44-F1
#
_cell.length_a   1.000
_cell.length_b   1.000
_cell.length_c   1.000
_cell.angle_alpha   90.00
_cell.angle_beta   90.00
_cell.angle_gamma   90.00
#
_symmetry.space_group_name_H-M   'P 1'
#
loop_
_entity.id
_entity.type
_entity.pdbx_description
1 polymer ?
#
loop_
_entity_poly.entity_id
_entity_poly.type
_entity_poly.pdbx_seq_one_letter_code
_entity_poly.pdbx_strand_id
1 'polypeptide(L)'
;QFLSVCAPLTQEHPEVLPFLSSRHLRAHPDFRGSAEFRNILGRLLRRVRGRRRKVYVYINELCTVLKARALRRRLPLRAPPDPAPEHLGHAPEHLGTDQCPDGASQCPDGAHLAPSQYPGGSSGNPSAPSGNPSAPAEPAEPGARRAGGGSRRQIRHLEHLLRVYAGEIRRLQERELDLAELDSADSPYLQENRLKRRMMRIFRRLCQLKECSSLTGRVLEQRIRFRGTRYPEVNRSIERFINRPDAFPDYSDILREIRGASARHRLGLGRRQM
;
A
#
# COMPACT_ATOMS: atom_id res chain seq x y z
N GLN A 1 -9.38 -38.61 23.62
CA GLN A 1 -9.57 -39.82 22.78
C GLN A 1 -8.80 -39.79 21.45
N PHE A 2 -8.89 -38.73 20.62
CA PHE A 2 -8.09 -38.68 19.37
C PHE A 2 -6.59 -38.61 19.65
N LEU A 3 -6.15 -37.70 20.53
CA LEU A 3 -4.74 -37.57 20.92
C LEU A 3 -4.16 -38.86 21.49
N SER A 4 -4.92 -39.61 22.30
CA SER A 4 -4.46 -40.87 22.88
C SER A 4 -4.29 -41.99 21.83
N VAL A 5 -5.03 -41.95 20.73
CA VAL A 5 -4.85 -42.88 19.59
C VAL A 5 -3.65 -42.47 18.73
N CYS A 6 -3.39 -41.17 18.59
CA CYS A 6 -2.26 -40.66 17.82
C CYS A 6 -0.93 -40.78 18.57
N ALA A 7 -0.92 -40.69 19.91
CA ALA A 7 0.29 -40.69 20.73
C ALA A 7 1.27 -41.85 20.44
N PRO A 8 0.85 -43.13 20.39
CA PRO A 8 1.77 -44.22 20.05
C PRO A 8 2.18 -44.23 18.56
N LEU A 9 1.47 -43.49 17.70
CA LEU A 9 1.73 -43.44 16.25
C LEU A 9 2.61 -42.26 15.83
N THR A 10 2.87 -41.32 16.74
CA THR A 10 3.70 -40.12 16.51
C THR A 10 4.91 -40.09 17.45
N GLN A 11 5.46 -41.26 17.81
CA GLN A 11 6.59 -41.35 18.74
C GLN A 11 7.85 -40.65 18.20
N GLU A 12 8.05 -40.65 16.89
CA GLU A 12 9.16 -39.95 16.23
C GLU A 12 9.04 -38.41 16.33
N HIS A 13 7.82 -37.90 16.54
CA HIS A 13 7.52 -36.46 16.57
C HIS A 13 6.58 -36.13 17.74
N PRO A 14 7.07 -36.18 19.00
CA PRO A 14 6.26 -35.94 20.19
C PRO A 14 5.66 -34.51 20.25
N GLU A 15 6.28 -33.54 19.57
CA GLU A 15 5.82 -32.14 19.45
C GLU A 15 4.44 -31.99 18.78
N VAL A 16 3.97 -33.01 18.08
CA VAL A 16 2.68 -32.99 17.37
C VAL A 16 1.47 -32.95 18.30
N LEU A 17 1.55 -33.63 19.46
CA LEU A 17 0.47 -33.68 20.45
C LEU A 17 0.23 -32.33 21.14
N PRO A 18 1.26 -31.63 21.68
CA PRO A 18 1.07 -30.30 22.25
C PRO A 18 0.66 -29.28 21.17
N PHE A 19 1.19 -29.40 19.93
CA PHE A 19 0.76 -28.57 18.81
C PHE A 19 -0.75 -28.71 18.52
N LEU A 20 -1.24 -29.94 18.39
CA LEU A 20 -2.67 -30.20 18.17
C LEU A 20 -3.55 -29.67 19.32
N SER A 21 -3.09 -29.80 20.55
CA SER A 21 -3.80 -29.31 21.74
C SER A 21 -3.91 -27.78 21.74
N SER A 22 -2.81 -27.08 21.42
CA SER A 22 -2.79 -25.62 21.26
C SER A 22 -3.71 -25.15 20.12
N ARG A 23 -3.73 -25.87 18.99
CA ARG A 23 -4.65 -25.59 17.88
C ARG A 23 -6.11 -25.77 18.26
N HIS A 24 -6.43 -26.81 19.03
CA HIS A 24 -7.80 -27.03 19.52
C HIS A 24 -8.24 -25.89 20.44
N LEU A 25 -7.36 -25.40 21.32
CA LEU A 25 -7.68 -24.30 22.22
C LEU A 25 -7.94 -22.98 21.47
N ARG A 26 -7.25 -22.75 20.35
CA ARG A 26 -7.43 -21.57 19.48
C ARG A 26 -8.67 -21.61 18.58
N ALA A 27 -9.32 -22.78 18.45
CA ALA A 27 -10.57 -22.91 17.71
C ALA A 27 -11.73 -22.24 18.46
N HIS A 28 -12.72 -21.75 17.71
CA HIS A 28 -13.89 -21.10 18.30
C HIS A 28 -14.60 -22.02 19.31
N PRO A 29 -14.97 -21.53 20.51
CA PRO A 29 -15.66 -22.35 21.52
C PRO A 29 -16.91 -23.06 20.99
N ASP A 30 -17.77 -22.35 20.26
CA ASP A 30 -18.99 -22.92 19.66
C ASP A 30 -18.68 -24.06 18.68
N PHE A 31 -17.63 -23.90 17.87
CA PHE A 31 -17.20 -24.96 16.96
C PHE A 31 -16.69 -26.17 17.74
N ARG A 32 -15.90 -25.97 18.80
CA ARG A 32 -15.37 -27.06 19.65
C ARG A 32 -16.48 -27.86 20.34
N GLY A 33 -17.59 -27.20 20.72
CA GLY A 33 -18.78 -27.83 21.29
C GLY A 33 -19.77 -28.41 20.26
N SER A 34 -19.58 -28.10 18.97
CA SER A 34 -20.55 -28.44 17.92
C SER A 34 -20.64 -29.94 17.62
N ALA A 35 -21.79 -30.36 17.07
CA ALA A 35 -21.94 -31.68 16.47
C ALA A 35 -21.04 -31.87 15.24
N GLU A 36 -20.78 -30.80 14.48
CA GLU A 36 -19.87 -30.80 13.32
C GLU A 36 -18.46 -31.28 13.73
N PHE A 37 -17.89 -30.69 14.78
CA PHE A 37 -16.57 -31.07 15.26
C PHE A 37 -16.51 -32.51 15.78
N ARG A 38 -17.53 -32.95 16.52
CA ARG A 38 -17.65 -34.35 16.96
C ARG A 38 -17.72 -35.34 15.79
N ASN A 39 -18.47 -35.00 14.74
CA ASN A 39 -18.58 -35.82 13.53
C ASN A 39 -17.24 -35.92 12.78
N ILE A 40 -16.52 -34.81 12.66
CA ILE A 40 -15.18 -34.76 12.06
C ILE A 40 -14.20 -35.63 12.86
N LEU A 41 -14.15 -35.46 14.19
CA LEU A 41 -13.30 -36.30 15.05
C LEU A 41 -13.67 -37.78 14.96
N GLY A 42 -14.96 -38.13 14.95
CA GLY A 42 -15.42 -39.50 14.80
C GLY A 42 -15.03 -40.13 13.46
N ARG A 43 -15.07 -39.35 12.37
CA ARG A 43 -14.57 -39.77 11.04
C ARG A 43 -13.07 -40.00 11.06
N LEU A 44 -12.30 -39.06 11.62
CA LEU A 44 -10.84 -39.16 11.70
C LEU A 44 -10.38 -40.30 12.60
N LEU A 45 -11.03 -40.52 13.75
CA LEU A 45 -10.77 -41.65 14.64
C LEU A 45 -10.91 -43.00 13.92
N ARG A 46 -12.00 -43.18 13.16
CA ARG A 46 -12.22 -44.40 12.36
C ARG A 46 -11.13 -44.59 11.31
N ARG A 47 -10.75 -43.51 10.61
CA ARG A 47 -9.69 -43.53 9.59
C ARG A 47 -8.31 -43.85 10.17
N VAL A 48 -7.93 -43.23 11.28
CA VAL A 48 -6.65 -43.51 11.97
C VAL A 48 -6.59 -44.97 12.42
N ARG A 49 -7.69 -45.50 12.98
CA ARG A 49 -7.76 -46.91 13.41
C ARG A 49 -7.63 -47.88 12.23
N GLY A 50 -8.25 -47.58 11.08
CA GLY A 50 -8.19 -48.44 9.90
C GLY A 50 -6.90 -48.32 9.08
N ARG A 51 -6.24 -47.14 9.07
CA ARG A 51 -5.03 -46.89 8.27
C ARG A 51 -4.00 -46.07 9.06
N ARG A 52 -3.36 -46.71 10.04
CA ARG A 52 -2.39 -46.09 10.96
C ARG A 52 -1.22 -45.39 10.26
N ARG A 53 -0.73 -45.92 9.13
CA ARG A 53 0.37 -45.33 8.34
C ARG A 53 0.08 -43.90 7.83
N LYS A 54 -1.19 -43.49 7.76
CA LYS A 54 -1.59 -42.14 7.31
C LYS A 54 -1.92 -41.20 8.47
N VAL A 55 -1.46 -41.49 9.69
CA VAL A 55 -1.77 -40.71 10.90
C VAL A 55 -1.49 -39.21 10.71
N TYR A 56 -0.34 -38.85 10.12
CA TYR A 56 0.03 -37.45 9.87
C TYR A 56 -0.90 -36.74 8.89
N VAL A 57 -1.46 -37.46 7.90
CA VAL A 57 -2.46 -36.91 6.97
C VAL A 57 -3.75 -36.57 7.73
N TYR A 58 -4.19 -37.45 8.62
CA TYR A 58 -5.40 -37.23 9.43
C TYR A 58 -5.21 -36.15 10.49
N ILE A 59 -4.01 -36.07 11.06
CA ILE A 59 -3.59 -34.97 11.93
C ILE A 59 -3.62 -33.65 11.16
N ASN A 60 -3.08 -33.62 9.93
CA ASN A 60 -3.11 -32.42 9.11
C ASN A 60 -4.54 -32.02 8.72
N GLU A 61 -5.40 -32.98 8.35
CA GLU A 61 -6.84 -32.74 8.09
C GLU A 61 -7.50 -32.06 9.29
N LEU A 62 -7.23 -32.56 10.51
CA LEU A 62 -7.74 -31.95 11.75
C LEU A 62 -7.17 -30.53 11.96
N CYS A 63 -5.86 -30.35 11.75
CA CYS A 63 -5.21 -29.04 11.86
C CYS A 63 -5.82 -28.02 10.89
N THR A 64 -6.08 -28.41 9.64
CA THR A 64 -6.72 -27.53 8.65
C THR A 64 -8.11 -27.10 9.09
N VAL A 65 -8.93 -28.04 9.58
CA VAL A 65 -10.28 -27.75 10.08
C VAL A 65 -10.23 -26.79 11.28
N LEU A 66 -9.37 -27.06 12.26
CA LEU A 66 -9.20 -26.21 13.44
C LEU A 66 -8.68 -24.81 13.06
N LYS A 67 -7.77 -24.71 12.09
CA LYS A 67 -7.25 -23.43 11.58
C LYS A 67 -8.32 -22.63 10.85
N ALA A 68 -9.18 -23.28 10.06
CA ALA A 68 -10.27 -22.62 9.35
C ALA A 68 -11.31 -22.01 10.29
N ARG A 69 -11.53 -22.65 11.45
CA ARG A 69 -12.46 -22.23 12.50
C ARG A 69 -11.75 -21.62 13.72
N ALA A 70 -10.50 -21.19 13.55
CA ALA A 70 -9.75 -20.50 14.59
C ALA A 70 -10.37 -19.13 14.86
N LEU A 71 -10.28 -18.67 16.11
CA LEU A 71 -10.53 -17.27 16.45
C LEU A 71 -9.55 -16.42 15.63
N ARG A 72 -10.03 -15.86 14.51
CA ARG A 72 -9.31 -14.80 13.82
C ARG A 72 -9.34 -13.61 14.77
N ARG A 73 -8.29 -13.44 15.58
CA ARG A 73 -7.97 -12.12 16.13
C ARG A 73 -7.72 -11.23 14.92
N ARG A 74 -8.79 -10.63 14.39
CA ARG A 74 -8.68 -9.40 13.62
C ARG A 74 -8.02 -8.44 14.60
N LEU A 75 -6.73 -8.18 14.39
CA LEU A 75 -6.09 -7.03 14.99
C LEU A 75 -6.99 -5.86 14.61
N PRO A 76 -7.54 -5.09 15.58
CA PRO A 76 -8.25 -3.88 15.23
C PRO A 76 -7.24 -2.99 14.50
N LEU A 77 -7.36 -2.90 13.17
CA LEU A 77 -6.78 -1.79 12.45
C LEU A 77 -7.55 -0.59 12.96
N ARG A 78 -6.94 0.14 13.90
CA ARG A 78 -7.43 1.43 14.37
C ARG A 78 -7.68 2.28 13.13
N ALA A 79 -8.95 2.58 12.87
CA ALA A 79 -9.34 3.52 11.84
C ALA A 79 -8.55 4.84 12.07
N PRO A 80 -8.15 5.53 11.00
CA PRO A 80 -7.60 6.87 11.15
C PRO A 80 -8.64 7.74 11.88
N PRO A 81 -8.22 8.61 12.81
CA PRO A 81 -9.14 9.55 13.44
C PRO A 81 -9.68 10.49 12.36
N ASP A 82 -11.01 10.61 12.28
CA ASP A 82 -11.65 11.64 11.50
C ASP A 82 -11.21 13.03 12.00
N PRO A 83 -11.09 14.03 11.10
CA PRO A 83 -10.80 15.39 11.50
C PRO A 83 -11.97 15.93 12.35
N ALA A 84 -11.62 16.50 13.51
CA ALA A 84 -12.57 17.11 14.43
C ALA A 84 -13.37 18.25 13.76
N PRO A 85 -14.68 18.39 14.06
CA PRO A 85 -15.46 19.51 13.58
C PRO A 85 -15.19 20.76 14.43
N GLU A 86 -14.99 21.89 13.77
CA GLU A 86 -14.96 23.21 14.38
C GLU A 86 -16.35 23.61 14.93
N HIS A 87 -16.30 24.35 16.02
CA HIS A 87 -17.42 24.90 16.79
C HIS A 87 -18.44 25.67 15.93
N LEU A 88 -19.74 25.53 16.25
CA LEU A 88 -20.69 26.63 16.38
C LEU A 88 -21.87 26.17 17.27
N GLY A 89 -22.22 27.01 18.25
CA GLY A 89 -23.13 26.66 19.33
C GLY A 89 -24.62 26.87 19.05
N HIS A 90 -25.36 26.80 20.16
CA HIS A 90 -26.80 26.98 20.40
C HIS A 90 -27.67 25.73 20.40
N ALA A 91 -28.33 25.56 21.56
CA ALA A 91 -29.51 24.75 21.84
C ALA A 91 -30.57 25.70 22.43
N PRO A 92 -31.82 25.27 22.70
CA PRO A 92 -32.69 24.34 21.97
C PRO A 92 -34.08 24.99 21.69
N GLU A 93 -34.97 24.31 20.97
CA GLU A 93 -36.37 24.01 21.39
C GLU A 93 -37.31 23.65 20.21
N HIS A 94 -38.13 22.62 20.49
CA HIS A 94 -39.50 22.35 20.05
C HIS A 94 -39.88 21.99 18.59
N LEU A 95 -40.17 20.68 18.42
CA LEU A 95 -41.42 20.06 17.92
C LEU A 95 -42.32 20.85 16.94
N GLY A 96 -42.57 20.24 15.76
CA GLY A 96 -43.74 20.55 14.94
C GLY A 96 -43.73 19.92 13.55
N THR A 97 -44.55 18.90 13.37
CA THR A 97 -45.00 18.27 12.11
C THR A 97 -45.62 19.27 11.12
N ASP A 98 -45.40 19.07 9.81
CA ASP A 98 -46.41 18.69 8.79
C ASP A 98 -46.07 19.15 7.36
N GLN A 99 -46.22 18.19 6.44
CA GLN A 99 -46.72 18.26 5.06
C GLN A 99 -46.07 19.15 3.98
N CYS A 100 -45.67 18.48 2.89
CA CYS A 100 -45.62 19.03 1.53
C CYS A 100 -47.03 19.21 0.94
N PRO A 101 -47.20 20.13 -0.02
CA PRO A 101 -47.73 19.69 -1.32
C PRO A 101 -47.09 20.35 -2.56
N ASP A 102 -47.42 19.74 -3.69
CA ASP A 102 -46.99 19.96 -5.08
C ASP A 102 -47.20 21.38 -5.67
N GLY A 103 -46.45 21.66 -6.74
CA GLY A 103 -47.01 22.41 -7.88
C GLY A 103 -46.15 23.51 -8.54
N ALA A 104 -45.41 23.13 -9.58
CA ALA A 104 -45.21 23.81 -10.88
C ALA A 104 -44.79 25.30 -11.02
N SER A 105 -43.83 25.47 -11.94
CA SER A 105 -43.80 26.45 -13.05
C SER A 105 -43.07 27.79 -12.90
N GLN A 106 -42.03 27.90 -13.75
CA GLN A 106 -41.64 29.05 -14.60
C GLN A 106 -40.88 30.25 -14.01
N CYS A 107 -39.69 30.46 -14.59
CA CYS A 107 -38.91 31.69 -14.60
C CYS A 107 -39.57 32.77 -15.50
N PRO A 108 -39.32 34.06 -15.22
CA PRO A 108 -38.68 34.95 -16.20
C PRO A 108 -37.58 35.81 -15.52
N ASP A 109 -36.38 35.95 -16.09
CA ASP A 109 -35.96 36.82 -17.21
C ASP A 109 -35.66 38.28 -16.84
N GLY A 110 -34.47 38.73 -17.28
CA GLY A 110 -34.06 40.13 -17.42
C GLY A 110 -33.22 40.67 -16.25
N ALA A 111 -32.03 41.26 -16.43
CA ALA A 111 -31.38 41.72 -17.64
C ALA A 111 -29.94 42.16 -17.34
N HIS A 112 -29.04 41.93 -18.31
CA HIS A 112 -27.97 42.84 -18.79
C HIS A 112 -26.85 43.24 -17.79
N LEU A 113 -25.54 43.10 -18.07
CA LEU A 113 -24.78 43.55 -19.25
C LEU A 113 -23.45 42.77 -19.39
N ALA A 114 -23.15 42.32 -20.62
CA ALA A 114 -21.79 42.07 -21.15
C ALA A 114 -21.30 43.38 -21.86
N PRO A 115 -20.24 43.41 -22.70
CA PRO A 115 -19.07 42.52 -22.94
C PRO A 115 -17.73 43.32 -22.90
N SER A 116 -16.53 42.74 -23.06
CA SER A 116 -15.73 42.72 -24.32
C SER A 116 -14.29 42.25 -23.93
N GLN A 117 -13.67 41.16 -24.44
CA GLN A 117 -12.96 41.01 -25.74
C GLN A 117 -11.81 42.05 -25.91
N TYR A 118 -10.50 41.80 -26.14
CA TYR A 118 -9.57 40.74 -26.63
C TYR A 118 -8.12 41.16 -26.18
N PRO A 119 -6.95 40.74 -26.76
CA PRO A 119 -6.49 39.56 -27.54
C PRO A 119 -5.21 38.93 -26.89
N GLY A 120 -4.57 37.82 -27.32
CA GLY A 120 -4.22 37.34 -28.67
C GLY A 120 -2.81 37.83 -29.05
N GLY A 121 -1.87 36.91 -29.34
CA GLY A 121 -0.45 37.24 -29.57
C GLY A 121 -0.02 37.41 -31.03
N SER A 122 1.30 37.64 -31.18
CA SER A 122 2.20 37.33 -32.32
C SER A 122 2.77 38.51 -33.15
N SER A 123 4.11 38.45 -33.29
CA SER A 123 4.99 38.83 -34.41
C SER A 123 5.48 40.29 -34.61
N GLY A 124 6.82 40.44 -34.64
CA GLY A 124 7.53 41.54 -35.32
C GLY A 124 8.89 41.95 -34.71
N ASN A 125 10.01 41.36 -35.16
CA ASN A 125 11.35 42.00 -35.19
C ASN A 125 11.38 43.03 -36.35
N PRO A 126 12.40 43.92 -36.56
CA PRO A 126 13.75 44.03 -35.96
C PRO A 126 14.09 45.48 -35.47
N SER A 127 15.15 45.74 -34.70
CA SER A 127 16.44 46.25 -35.22
C SER A 127 17.37 46.57 -34.05
N ALA A 128 18.64 46.15 -34.13
CA ALA A 128 19.75 46.61 -33.28
C ALA A 128 20.19 48.03 -33.74
N PRO A 129 20.88 48.86 -32.91
CA PRO A 129 22.28 48.60 -32.58
C PRO A 129 22.74 48.97 -31.15
N SER A 130 23.81 48.28 -30.74
CA SER A 130 24.99 48.76 -30.01
C SER A 130 24.87 49.60 -28.73
N GLY A 131 25.44 49.06 -27.64
CA GLY A 131 25.99 49.87 -26.56
C GLY A 131 26.16 49.14 -25.22
N ASN A 132 27.23 48.34 -25.08
CA ASN A 132 27.84 48.05 -23.77
C ASN A 132 29.14 48.84 -23.66
N PRO A 133 29.45 49.39 -22.49
CA PRO A 133 30.59 48.88 -21.71
C PRO A 133 30.20 48.67 -20.24
N SER A 134 30.31 47.46 -19.70
CA SER A 134 31.52 46.92 -19.04
C SER A 134 31.98 47.74 -17.82
N ALA A 135 31.50 47.35 -16.64
CA ALA A 135 32.16 47.60 -15.35
C ALA A 135 32.33 46.24 -14.63
N PRO A 136 33.51 45.92 -14.05
CA PRO A 136 33.80 44.59 -13.53
C PRO A 136 33.22 44.40 -12.14
N ALA A 137 32.33 43.41 -11.97
CA ALA A 137 31.94 42.92 -10.66
C ALA A 137 33.03 41.95 -10.14
N GLU A 138 33.63 42.29 -9.00
CA GLU A 138 34.59 41.46 -8.30
C GLU A 138 33.99 40.09 -7.89
N PRO A 139 34.83 39.03 -7.83
CA PRO A 139 34.39 37.71 -7.41
C PRO A 139 34.15 37.69 -5.89
N ALA A 140 32.87 37.72 -5.50
CA ALA A 140 32.48 37.38 -4.15
C ALA A 140 32.81 35.90 -3.86
N GLU A 141 33.74 35.70 -2.92
CA GLU A 141 34.06 34.46 -2.20
C GLU A 141 32.84 33.55 -1.98
N PRO A 142 32.94 32.22 -2.20
CA PRO A 142 31.88 31.27 -1.84
C PRO A 142 31.88 31.05 -0.32
N GLY A 143 31.37 32.05 0.42
CA GLY A 143 31.07 31.94 1.83
C GLY A 143 30.17 30.74 2.08
N ALA A 144 30.67 29.82 2.89
CA ALA A 144 30.08 28.55 3.28
C ALA A 144 28.62 28.69 3.78
N ARG A 145 27.65 28.68 2.86
CA ARG A 145 26.24 28.49 3.20
C ARG A 145 25.89 27.01 3.06
N ARG A 146 26.23 26.21 4.07
CA ARG A 146 25.60 24.89 4.28
C ARG A 146 25.20 24.72 5.74
N ALA A 147 24.27 25.56 6.18
CA ALA A 147 23.50 25.34 7.39
C ALA A 147 22.03 25.04 7.02
N GLY A 148 21.81 24.08 6.12
CA GLY A 148 20.47 23.57 5.76
C GLY A 148 20.21 22.13 6.24
N GLY A 149 21.23 21.42 6.73
CA GLY A 149 21.09 20.02 7.15
C GLY A 149 20.52 19.88 8.56
N GLY A 150 19.65 18.90 8.76
CA GLY A 150 19.12 18.56 10.09
C GLY A 150 20.21 18.24 11.12
N SER A 151 19.85 18.22 12.41
CA SER A 151 20.81 18.06 13.52
C SER A 151 21.80 16.92 13.27
N ARG A 152 23.10 17.24 13.18
CA ARG A 152 24.16 16.25 12.90
C ARG A 152 24.16 15.09 13.90
N ARG A 153 23.78 15.36 15.16
CA ARG A 153 23.61 14.33 16.19
C ARG A 153 22.45 13.39 15.87
N GLN A 154 21.32 13.94 15.45
CA GLN A 154 20.15 13.16 15.03
C GLN A 154 20.46 12.29 13.82
N ILE A 155 21.16 12.82 12.81
CA ILE A 155 21.58 12.06 11.63
C ILE A 155 22.45 10.86 12.04
N ARG A 156 23.49 11.07 12.86
CA ARG A 156 24.35 9.99 13.36
C ARG A 156 23.57 8.92 14.13
N HIS A 157 22.63 9.34 14.99
CA HIS A 157 21.80 8.42 15.75
C HIS A 157 20.91 7.56 14.84
N LEU A 158 20.26 8.19 13.85
CA LEU A 158 19.40 7.47 12.90
C LEU A 158 20.21 6.52 12.00
N GLU A 159 21.42 6.90 11.58
CA GLU A 159 22.34 6.02 10.84
C GLU A 159 22.78 4.81 11.67
N HIS A 160 23.12 5.04 12.95
CA HIS A 160 23.43 3.95 13.88
C HIS A 160 22.24 3.01 14.05
N LEU A 161 21.04 3.55 14.28
CA LEU A 161 19.82 2.75 14.44
C LEU A 161 19.50 1.93 13.17
N LEU A 162 19.79 2.48 11.99
CA LEU A 162 19.63 1.78 10.71
C LEU A 162 20.60 0.59 10.61
N ARG A 163 21.84 0.74 11.09
CA ARG A 163 22.82 -0.35 11.18
C ARG A 163 22.38 -1.44 12.16
N VAL A 164 21.87 -1.05 13.34
CA VAL A 164 21.33 -1.99 14.34
C VAL A 164 20.16 -2.79 13.76
N TYR A 165 19.19 -2.13 13.12
CA TYR A 165 18.08 -2.83 12.48
C TYR A 165 18.51 -3.72 11.31
N ALA A 166 19.50 -3.32 10.52
CA ALA A 166 20.02 -4.17 9.45
C ALA A 166 20.65 -5.47 10.00
N GLY A 167 21.40 -5.39 11.10
CA GLY A 167 21.96 -6.56 11.78
C GLY A 167 20.87 -7.49 12.34
N GLU A 168 19.87 -6.92 13.03
CA GLU A 168 18.79 -7.72 13.59
C GLU A 168 17.90 -8.36 12.52
N ILE A 169 17.66 -7.68 11.39
CA ILE A 169 16.95 -8.27 10.25
C ILE A 169 17.71 -9.48 9.72
N ARG A 170 19.04 -9.40 9.54
CA ARG A 170 19.85 -10.54 9.09
C ARG A 170 19.75 -11.71 10.06
N ARG A 171 19.88 -11.45 11.36
CA ARG A 171 19.72 -12.47 12.41
C ARG A 171 18.36 -13.16 12.37
N LEU A 172 17.28 -12.41 12.15
CA LEU A 172 15.93 -12.97 12.02
C LEU A 172 15.73 -13.75 10.71
N GLN A 173 16.42 -13.35 9.63
CA GLN A 173 16.38 -14.03 8.34
C GLN A 173 17.12 -15.38 8.35
N GLU A 174 18.20 -15.46 9.12
CA GLU A 174 19.00 -16.69 9.28
C GLU A 174 18.38 -17.68 10.29
N ARG A 175 17.37 -17.25 11.06
CA ARG A 175 16.71 -18.10 12.05
C ARG A 175 15.75 -19.09 11.38
N GLU A 176 15.96 -20.38 11.63
CA GLU A 176 15.02 -21.43 11.25
C GLU A 176 13.72 -21.30 12.06
N LEU A 177 12.57 -21.48 11.39
CA LEU A 177 11.25 -21.39 12.02
C LEU A 177 10.64 -22.77 12.24
N ASP A 178 10.27 -23.06 13.48
CA ASP A 178 9.52 -24.26 13.82
C ASP A 178 8.03 -24.13 13.43
N LEU A 179 7.35 -25.28 13.29
CA LEU A 179 5.91 -25.35 13.00
C LEU A 179 5.04 -24.63 14.04
N ALA A 180 5.50 -24.57 15.30
CA ALA A 180 4.82 -23.82 16.36
C ALA A 180 5.00 -22.30 16.21
N GLU A 181 6.19 -21.85 15.78
CA GLU A 181 6.51 -20.44 15.60
C GLU A 181 5.77 -19.83 14.41
N LEU A 182 5.48 -20.62 13.38
CA LEU A 182 4.73 -20.19 12.19
C LEU A 182 3.36 -19.58 12.49
N ASP A 183 2.69 -20.01 13.57
CA ASP A 183 1.38 -19.46 13.96
C ASP A 183 1.43 -18.50 15.15
N SER A 184 2.64 -18.12 15.58
CA SER A 184 2.86 -17.09 16.58
C SER A 184 2.67 -15.70 15.98
N ALA A 185 2.02 -14.81 16.74
CA ALA A 185 1.90 -13.39 16.36
C ALA A 185 3.25 -12.65 16.42
N ASP A 186 4.22 -13.22 17.12
CA ASP A 186 5.59 -12.72 17.24
C ASP A 186 6.57 -13.73 16.62
N SER A 187 6.19 -14.38 15.53
CA SER A 187 7.10 -15.21 14.76
C SER A 187 8.29 -14.39 14.24
N PRO A 188 9.50 -14.98 14.12
CA PRO A 188 10.68 -14.29 13.59
C PRO A 188 10.41 -13.54 12.27
N TYR A 189 9.63 -14.17 11.38
CA TYR A 189 9.19 -13.57 10.10
C TYR A 189 8.34 -12.29 10.28
N LEU A 190 7.38 -12.30 11.22
CA LEU A 190 6.57 -11.11 11.48
C LEU A 190 7.38 -10.00 12.16
N GLN A 191 8.32 -10.37 13.04
CA GLN A 191 9.26 -9.42 13.63
C GLN A 191 10.14 -8.76 12.57
N GLU A 192 10.68 -9.54 11.63
CA GLU A 192 11.47 -9.06 10.49
C GLU A 192 10.69 -8.01 9.67
N ASN A 193 9.44 -8.29 9.32
CA ASN A 193 8.58 -7.33 8.60
C ASN A 193 8.33 -6.05 9.40
N ARG A 194 8.07 -6.14 10.72
CA ARG A 194 7.91 -4.97 11.60
C ARG A 194 9.18 -4.11 11.62
N LEU A 195 10.36 -4.74 11.70
CA LEU A 195 11.65 -4.05 11.66
C LEU A 195 11.92 -3.41 10.30
N LYS A 196 11.69 -4.10 9.18
CA LYS A 196 11.82 -3.53 7.83
C LYS A 196 10.96 -2.27 7.65
N ARG A 197 9.72 -2.28 8.16
CA ARG A 197 8.84 -1.09 8.14
C ARG A 197 9.36 0.06 8.99
N ARG A 198 9.93 -0.22 10.17
CA ARG A 198 10.58 0.80 11.03
C ARG A 198 11.83 1.37 10.35
N MET A 199 12.66 0.50 9.78
CA MET A 199 13.85 0.85 9.02
C MET A 199 13.53 1.81 7.86
N MET A 200 12.48 1.52 7.08
CA MET A 200 12.06 2.39 5.98
C MET A 200 11.59 3.78 6.46
N ARG A 201 10.95 3.86 7.64
CA ARG A 201 10.58 5.16 8.24
C ARG A 201 11.81 5.98 8.63
N ILE A 202 12.82 5.34 9.21
CA ILE A 202 14.11 5.98 9.54
C ILE A 202 14.80 6.46 8.27
N PHE A 203 14.86 5.62 7.23
CA PHE A 203 15.45 5.97 5.94
C PHE A 203 14.80 7.23 5.33
N ARG A 204 13.47 7.28 5.26
CA ARG A 204 12.76 8.47 4.77
C ARG A 204 13.08 9.72 5.60
N ARG A 205 13.15 9.58 6.93
CA ARG A 205 13.52 10.68 7.81
C ARG A 205 14.96 11.15 7.59
N LEU A 206 15.89 10.22 7.36
CA LEU A 206 17.27 10.55 7.00
C LEU A 206 17.35 11.29 5.67
N CYS A 207 16.61 10.86 4.64
CA CYS A 207 16.54 11.56 3.35
C CYS A 207 16.05 13.01 3.52
N GLN A 208 15.02 13.23 4.35
CA GLN A 208 14.53 14.57 4.68
C GLN A 208 15.59 15.42 5.38
N LEU A 209 16.28 14.88 6.40
CA LEU A 209 17.30 15.63 7.16
C LEU A 209 18.56 15.92 6.34
N LYS A 210 18.85 15.11 5.32
CA LYS A 210 19.99 15.26 4.41
C LYS A 210 19.62 16.00 3.11
N GLU A 211 18.37 16.40 2.93
CA GLU A 211 17.85 17.04 1.71
C GLU A 211 18.16 16.23 0.43
N CYS A 212 18.00 14.90 0.50
CA CYS A 212 18.21 14.02 -0.64
C CYS A 212 16.95 13.23 -1.00
N SER A 213 16.91 12.72 -2.23
CA SER A 213 15.80 11.89 -2.71
C SER A 213 15.69 10.59 -1.91
N SER A 214 14.46 10.07 -1.80
CA SER A 214 14.19 8.76 -1.19
C SER A 214 14.31 7.59 -2.18
N LEU A 215 14.77 7.86 -3.40
CA LEU A 215 15.08 6.83 -4.40
C LEU A 215 16.20 5.93 -3.89
N THR A 216 16.01 4.63 -4.10
CA THR A 216 16.94 3.59 -3.61
C THR A 216 17.79 2.98 -4.72
N GLY A 217 17.59 3.41 -5.97
CA GLY A 217 18.31 2.88 -7.14
C GLY A 217 17.75 1.53 -7.61
N ARG A 218 16.48 1.22 -7.28
CA ARG A 218 15.85 -0.02 -7.74
C ARG A 218 15.66 0.01 -9.24
N VAL A 219 15.68 -1.16 -9.87
CA VAL A 219 15.35 -1.32 -11.30
C VAL A 219 13.97 -0.75 -11.62
N LEU A 220 13.00 -0.92 -10.71
CA LEU A 220 11.64 -0.38 -10.87
C LEU A 220 11.55 1.16 -10.82
N GLU A 221 12.60 1.84 -10.33
CA GLU A 221 12.67 3.31 -10.35
C GLU A 221 13.22 3.84 -11.69
N GLN A 222 13.76 2.96 -12.54
CA GLN A 222 14.30 3.33 -13.84
C GLN A 222 13.16 3.66 -14.81
N ARG A 223 13.29 4.81 -15.48
CA ARG A 223 12.30 5.26 -16.46
C ARG A 223 12.31 4.36 -17.70
N ILE A 224 11.18 3.74 -18.00
CA ILE A 224 10.93 2.99 -19.22
C ILE A 224 10.69 3.99 -20.36
N ARG A 225 11.49 3.94 -21.42
CA ARG A 225 11.27 4.78 -22.61
C ARG A 225 10.35 4.06 -23.58
N PHE A 226 9.38 4.78 -24.16
CA PHE A 226 8.45 4.20 -25.13
C PHE A 226 8.51 4.93 -26.48
N ARG A 227 8.82 4.19 -27.54
CA ARG A 227 8.90 4.68 -28.93
C ARG A 227 8.23 3.72 -29.92
N GLY A 228 7.13 3.09 -29.49
CA GLY A 228 6.48 2.02 -30.26
C GLY A 228 5.66 2.52 -31.46
N THR A 229 5.21 3.78 -31.47
CA THR A 229 4.38 4.34 -32.54
C THR A 229 5.11 5.40 -33.34
N ARG A 230 4.58 5.73 -34.53
CA ARG A 230 5.06 6.86 -35.36
C ARG A 230 4.65 8.23 -34.83
N TYR A 231 3.78 8.29 -33.81
CA TYR A 231 3.23 9.52 -33.26
C TYR A 231 3.93 9.87 -31.94
N PRO A 232 4.81 10.89 -31.93
CA PRO A 232 5.54 11.27 -30.71
C PRO A 232 4.62 11.67 -29.55
N GLU A 233 3.45 12.23 -29.85
CA GLU A 233 2.45 12.64 -28.88
C GLU A 233 1.90 11.45 -28.10
N VAL A 234 1.54 10.38 -28.82
CA VAL A 234 1.08 9.11 -28.25
C VAL A 234 2.20 8.47 -27.44
N ASN A 235 3.42 8.43 -28.00
CA ASN A 235 4.58 7.87 -27.32
C ASN A 235 4.85 8.57 -25.98
N ARG A 236 4.85 9.91 -25.95
CA ARG A 236 5.01 10.71 -24.72
C ARG A 236 3.87 10.51 -23.73
N SER A 237 2.66 10.23 -24.20
CA SER A 237 1.51 9.97 -23.33
C SER A 237 1.62 8.61 -22.65
N ILE A 238 1.90 7.56 -23.42
CA ILE A 238 2.14 6.20 -22.91
C ILE A 238 3.35 6.19 -21.99
N GLU A 239 4.47 6.82 -22.39
CA GLU A 239 5.67 6.87 -21.57
C GLU A 239 5.40 7.55 -20.21
N ARG A 240 4.64 8.64 -20.18
CA ARG A 240 4.24 9.25 -18.90
C ARG A 240 3.33 8.36 -18.08
N PHE A 241 2.47 7.57 -18.72
CA PHE A 241 1.52 6.70 -18.03
C PHE A 241 2.21 5.50 -17.36
N ILE A 242 3.06 4.77 -18.11
CA ILE A 242 3.74 3.57 -17.61
C ILE A 242 4.78 3.86 -16.52
N ASN A 243 5.29 5.09 -16.44
CA ASN A 243 6.30 5.49 -15.45
C ASN A 243 5.69 6.14 -14.17
N ARG A 244 4.37 6.09 -14.00
CA ARG A 244 3.74 6.50 -12.74
C ARG A 244 4.02 5.47 -11.64
N PRO A 245 4.08 5.89 -10.36
CA PRO A 245 4.24 4.95 -9.25
C PRO A 245 3.07 3.96 -9.24
N ASP A 246 3.38 2.67 -9.03
CA ASP A 246 2.42 1.56 -8.98
C ASP A 246 1.54 1.41 -10.23
N ALA A 247 1.94 1.99 -11.38
CA ALA A 247 1.20 1.84 -12.62
C ALA A 247 1.56 0.54 -13.33
N PHE A 248 0.55 -0.30 -13.53
CA PHE A 248 0.61 -1.47 -14.39
C PHE A 248 -0.60 -1.46 -15.33
N PRO A 249 -0.49 -0.84 -16.53
CA PRO A 249 -1.60 -0.71 -17.47
C PRO A 249 -2.17 -2.06 -17.89
N ASP A 250 -3.47 -2.11 -18.08
CA ASP A 250 -4.09 -3.08 -18.98
C ASP A 250 -4.22 -2.55 -20.42
N TYR A 251 -4.80 -3.35 -21.32
CA TYR A 251 -5.04 -2.94 -22.71
C TYR A 251 -5.95 -1.71 -22.82
N SER A 252 -6.99 -1.64 -22.00
CA SER A 252 -7.99 -0.57 -22.02
C SER A 252 -7.39 0.76 -21.57
N ASP A 253 -6.49 0.73 -20.59
CA ASP A 253 -5.75 1.89 -20.11
C ASP A 253 -4.88 2.49 -21.21
N ILE A 254 -4.13 1.65 -21.92
CA ILE A 254 -3.30 2.10 -23.05
C ILE A 254 -4.17 2.62 -24.19
N LEU A 255 -5.26 1.92 -24.54
CA LEU A 255 -6.18 2.38 -25.59
C LEU A 255 -6.82 3.72 -25.24
N ARG A 256 -7.17 3.95 -23.96
CA ARG A 256 -7.67 5.24 -23.47
C ARG A 256 -6.62 6.33 -23.59
N GLU A 257 -5.36 6.03 -23.27
CA GLU A 257 -4.26 6.99 -23.39
C GLU A 257 -3.99 7.35 -24.87
N ILE A 258 -4.05 6.38 -25.78
CA ILE A 258 -3.93 6.58 -27.23
C ILE A 258 -5.09 7.44 -27.75
N ARG A 259 -6.34 7.11 -27.40
CA ARG A 259 -7.53 7.89 -27.78
C ARG A 259 -7.44 9.34 -27.28
N GLY A 260 -7.06 9.51 -26.02
CA GLY A 260 -6.88 10.83 -25.41
C GLY A 260 -5.80 11.66 -26.11
N ALA A 261 -4.67 11.05 -26.43
CA ALA A 261 -3.59 11.71 -27.18
C ALA A 261 -4.01 12.04 -28.61
N SER A 262 -4.66 11.12 -29.32
CA SER A 262 -5.17 11.31 -30.68
C SER A 262 -6.17 12.46 -30.77
N ALA A 263 -7.15 12.52 -29.84
CA ALA A 263 -8.14 13.58 -29.78
C ALA A 263 -7.51 14.94 -29.45
N ARG A 264 -6.61 14.98 -28.45
CA ARG A 264 -5.95 16.22 -28.01
C ARG A 264 -5.08 16.83 -29.11
N HIS A 265 -4.38 15.99 -29.87
CA HIS A 265 -3.45 16.42 -30.93
C HIS A 265 -4.03 16.32 -32.34
N ARG A 266 -5.33 16.01 -32.47
CA ARG A 266 -6.06 15.89 -33.73
C ARG A 266 -5.35 15.00 -34.77
N LEU A 267 -4.88 13.83 -34.32
CA LEU A 267 -4.10 12.91 -35.15
C LEU A 267 -4.92 12.15 -36.20
N GLY A 268 -6.25 12.22 -36.14
CA GLY A 268 -7.14 11.62 -37.14
C GLY A 268 -7.12 10.08 -37.20
N LEU A 269 -6.64 9.41 -36.14
CA LEU A 269 -6.54 7.96 -36.11
C LEU A 269 -7.92 7.30 -36.14
N GLY A 270 -8.15 6.38 -37.08
CA GLY A 270 -9.38 5.60 -37.16
C GLY A 270 -9.43 4.47 -36.12
N ARG A 271 -10.63 3.96 -35.80
CA ARG A 271 -10.82 2.92 -34.76
C ARG A 271 -9.99 1.64 -34.99
N ARG A 272 -9.70 1.28 -36.25
CA ARG A 272 -8.88 0.10 -36.59
C ARG A 272 -7.38 0.35 -36.50
N GLN A 273 -6.95 1.62 -36.47
CA GLN A 273 -5.54 2.02 -36.38
C GLN A 273 -5.09 2.24 -34.93
N MET A 274 -6.05 2.34 -34.00
CA MET A 274 -5.82 2.45 -32.56
C MET A 274 -5.76 1.07 -31.90
#